data_AF-A0AAN4RNP3-F1
#
_entry.id   AF-A0AAN4RNP3-F1
#
_cell.length_a   1.000
_cell.length_b   1.000
_cell.length_c   1.000
_cell.angle_alpha   90.00
_cell.angle_beta   90.00
_cell.angle_gamma   90.00
#
_symmetry.space_group_name_H-M   'P 1'
#
loop_
_entity.id
_entity.type
_entity.pdbx_description
1 polymer ?
#
loop_
_entity_poly.entity_id
_entity_poly.type
_entity_poly.pdbx_seq_one_letter_code
_entity_poly.pdbx_strand_id
1 'polypeptide(L)'
;MYDIYVITNKVNGKRYVGYTSKGYESRFNDHIKQSRGSSERYLCRAIRKYGKDQFYTELIEQVETLAEAAEREKHFIGKMKTFAHNKDAHGYNATLGGEGMNGAVFSKETRKKISVTHKKRGSWSGESNPKYGKGHLVSGINHPLFGTKMSIDTKEKIGNSNRGRLKGNANPSIKAVICYSLECSTGLIEKFNSFFDLRDSFEKRGIKLNRSSVLAVMRGGKGRKTFKGHMFFRQDVTEHRVLTEIEHKFKHGIIEPVVMKDHRQGSIHPNAKSVSSYAVDVSNGEIHKFDSWFDLKSWFDVRVGSKTSYSNLYNALKGKYRHTRGYKLFREDVTDKDTMDDLLLKYNEGRTFND
;
A
#
# COMPACT_ATOMS: atom_id res chain seq x y z
N MET A 1 -18.91 6.93 -30.11
CA MET A 1 -19.64 7.45 -31.27
C MET A 1 -18.68 7.67 -32.43
N TYR A 2 -19.05 7.17 -33.60
CA TYR A 2 -18.29 7.20 -34.84
C TYR A 2 -19.18 7.75 -35.95
N ASP A 3 -18.67 8.70 -36.71
CA ASP A 3 -19.32 9.25 -37.90
C ASP A 3 -18.95 8.42 -39.11
N ILE A 4 -19.95 7.92 -39.83
CA ILE A 4 -19.78 7.34 -41.17
C ILE A 4 -20.01 8.46 -42.18
N TYR A 5 -19.05 8.70 -43.06
CA TYR A 5 -19.09 9.84 -43.96
C TYR A 5 -18.70 9.45 -45.39
N VAL A 6 -19.11 10.30 -46.33
CA VAL A 6 -18.70 10.24 -47.73
C VAL A 6 -18.01 11.53 -48.14
N ILE A 7 -16.98 11.42 -48.96
CA ILE A 7 -16.32 12.52 -49.64
C ILE A 7 -16.58 12.37 -51.13
N THR A 8 -17.19 13.37 -51.75
CA THR A 8 -17.55 13.35 -53.17
C THR A 8 -16.72 14.37 -53.93
N ASN A 9 -16.13 13.95 -55.06
CA ASN A 9 -15.46 14.84 -55.99
C ASN A 9 -16.46 15.42 -56.99
N LYS A 10 -16.59 16.74 -57.03
CA LYS A 10 -17.53 17.48 -57.90
C LYS A 10 -17.20 17.34 -59.39
N VAL A 11 -15.93 17.14 -59.74
CA VAL A 11 -15.45 17.12 -61.14
C VAL A 11 -15.81 15.81 -61.85
N ASN A 12 -15.76 14.68 -61.14
CA ASN A 12 -15.92 13.35 -61.76
C ASN A 12 -16.93 12.44 -61.03
N GLY A 13 -17.60 12.95 -59.99
CA GLY A 13 -18.60 12.22 -59.22
C GLY A 13 -18.05 11.06 -58.38
N LYS A 14 -16.73 10.82 -58.34
CA LYS A 14 -16.15 9.71 -57.58
C LYS A 14 -16.25 9.96 -56.08
N ARG A 15 -16.51 8.88 -55.33
CA ARG A 15 -16.78 8.93 -53.89
C ARG A 15 -15.75 8.17 -53.06
N TYR A 16 -15.54 8.60 -51.83
CA TYR A 16 -14.79 7.90 -50.79
C TYR A 16 -15.66 7.74 -49.55
N VAL A 17 -15.79 6.54 -49.03
CA VAL A 17 -16.50 6.26 -47.78
C VAL A 17 -15.48 5.97 -46.68
N GLY A 18 -15.70 6.49 -45.48
CA GLY A 18 -14.91 6.12 -44.32
C GLY A 18 -15.63 6.43 -43.01
N TYR A 19 -14.98 6.08 -41.89
CA TYR A 19 -15.49 6.41 -40.57
C TYR A 19 -14.46 7.12 -39.68
N THR A 20 -14.93 7.83 -38.65
CA THR A 20 -14.06 8.51 -37.69
C THR A 20 -14.74 8.77 -36.34
N SER A 21 -13.97 8.82 -35.25
CA SER A 21 -14.44 9.28 -33.94
C SER A 21 -14.15 10.75 -33.65
N LYS A 22 -13.49 11.47 -34.58
CA LYS A 22 -13.03 12.86 -34.38
C LYS A 22 -13.94 13.93 -35.00
N GLY A 23 -15.04 13.53 -35.63
CA GLY A 23 -15.83 14.39 -36.51
C GLY A 23 -15.40 14.26 -37.98
N TYR A 24 -16.36 14.02 -38.88
CA TYR A 24 -16.08 13.79 -40.31
C TYR A 24 -15.40 14.99 -41.02
N GLU A 25 -15.75 16.23 -40.66
CA GLU A 25 -15.11 17.44 -41.21
C GLU A 25 -13.64 17.56 -40.77
N SER A 26 -13.35 17.29 -39.49
CA SER A 26 -11.97 17.24 -39.00
C SER A 26 -11.18 16.14 -39.71
N ARG A 27 -11.82 15.00 -39.99
CA ARG A 27 -11.18 13.91 -40.71
C ARG A 27 -10.90 14.25 -42.16
N PHE A 28 -11.74 15.04 -42.82
CA PHE A 28 -11.46 15.56 -44.15
C PHE A 28 -10.25 16.50 -44.17
N ASN A 29 -10.14 17.38 -43.17
CA ASN A 29 -8.95 18.21 -42.99
C ASN A 29 -7.67 17.38 -42.80
N ASP A 30 -7.74 16.25 -42.11
CA ASP A 30 -6.61 15.32 -42.01
C ASP A 30 -6.21 14.73 -43.38
N HIS A 31 -7.18 14.39 -44.23
CA HIS A 31 -6.91 13.91 -45.60
C HIS A 31 -6.25 15.01 -46.46
N ILE A 32 -6.68 16.27 -46.33
CA ILE A 32 -6.05 17.41 -47.01
C ILE A 32 -4.60 17.62 -46.52
N LYS A 33 -4.36 17.51 -45.21
CA LYS A 33 -3.00 17.59 -44.66
C LYS A 33 -2.13 16.45 -45.18
N GLN A 34 -2.65 15.22 -45.19
CA GLN A 34 -1.96 14.04 -45.72
C GLN A 34 -1.68 14.15 -47.23
N SER A 35 -2.57 14.79 -47.99
CA SER A 35 -2.37 14.97 -49.43
C SER A 35 -1.22 15.90 -49.76
N ARG A 36 -0.82 16.81 -48.85
CA ARG A 36 0.36 17.69 -49.04
C ARG A 36 1.70 16.93 -48.98
N GLY A 37 1.71 15.74 -48.38
CA GLY A 37 2.90 14.86 -48.34
C GLY A 37 2.90 13.82 -49.47
N SER A 38 3.76 12.80 -49.31
CA SER A 38 3.94 11.69 -50.26
C SER A 38 2.93 10.54 -50.09
N SER A 39 1.70 10.83 -49.63
CA SER A 39 0.67 9.80 -49.49
C SER A 39 0.20 9.32 -50.86
N GLU A 40 0.32 8.01 -51.11
CA GLU A 40 -0.09 7.33 -52.36
C GLU A 40 -1.55 6.86 -52.37
N ARG A 41 -2.34 7.21 -51.34
CA ARG A 41 -3.77 6.87 -51.31
C ARG A 41 -4.52 7.56 -52.45
N TYR A 42 -5.46 6.86 -53.08
CA TYR A 42 -6.24 7.38 -54.22
C TYR A 42 -6.94 8.71 -53.93
N LEU A 43 -7.58 8.84 -52.77
CA LEU A 43 -8.21 10.09 -52.34
C LEU A 43 -7.19 11.23 -52.21
N CYS A 44 -6.02 10.98 -51.60
CA CYS A 44 -4.98 12.00 -51.45
C CYS A 44 -4.44 12.47 -52.80
N ARG A 45 -4.22 11.54 -53.74
CA ARG A 45 -3.83 11.86 -55.13
C ARG A 45 -4.90 12.69 -55.83
N ALA A 46 -6.18 12.35 -55.64
CA ALA A 46 -7.29 13.09 -56.23
C ALA A 46 -7.40 14.51 -55.65
N ILE A 47 -7.25 14.69 -54.34
CA ILE A 47 -7.23 16.02 -53.70
C ILE A 47 -6.07 16.86 -54.23
N ARG A 48 -4.87 16.29 -54.41
CA ARG A 48 -3.75 17.00 -55.06
C ARG A 48 -4.06 17.40 -56.50
N LYS A 49 -4.68 16.50 -57.27
CA LYS A 49 -4.95 16.71 -58.69
C LYS A 49 -6.03 17.76 -58.95
N TYR A 50 -7.14 17.71 -58.21
CA TYR A 50 -8.31 18.55 -58.47
C TYR A 50 -8.43 19.76 -57.52
N GLY A 51 -7.66 19.78 -56.43
CA GLY A 51 -7.77 20.80 -55.39
C GLY A 51 -8.86 20.47 -54.36
N LYS A 52 -8.68 20.93 -53.12
CA LYS A 52 -9.58 20.63 -51.99
C LYS A 52 -11.00 21.17 -52.20
N ASP A 53 -11.16 22.29 -52.90
CA ASP A 53 -12.45 22.99 -53.06
C ASP A 53 -13.40 22.26 -54.03
N GLN A 54 -12.85 21.30 -54.79
CA GLN A 54 -13.57 20.38 -55.66
C GLN A 54 -14.15 19.16 -54.93
N PHE A 55 -14.04 19.11 -53.61
CA PHE A 55 -14.60 18.04 -52.79
C PHE A 55 -15.58 18.63 -51.76
N TYR A 56 -16.57 17.83 -51.40
CA TYR A 56 -17.44 18.11 -50.26
C TYR A 56 -17.67 16.82 -49.48
N THR A 57 -18.03 16.96 -48.21
CA THR A 57 -18.19 15.84 -47.28
C THR A 57 -19.57 15.83 -46.66
N GLU A 58 -20.15 14.65 -46.56
CA GLU A 58 -21.50 14.45 -46.00
C GLU A 58 -21.44 13.37 -44.92
N LEU A 59 -22.14 13.61 -43.81
CA LEU A 59 -22.40 12.61 -42.80
C LEU A 59 -23.52 11.68 -43.29
N ILE A 60 -23.26 10.37 -43.30
CA ILE A 60 -24.25 9.36 -43.66
C ILE A 60 -25.03 8.94 -42.43
N GLU A 61 -24.34 8.59 -41.35
CA GLU A 61 -24.92 8.13 -40.10
C GLU A 61 -23.91 8.19 -38.96
N GLN A 62 -24.39 8.03 -37.73
CA GLN A 62 -23.57 7.88 -36.54
C GLN A 62 -23.83 6.53 -35.87
N VAL A 63 -22.77 5.88 -35.42
CA VAL A 63 -22.83 4.58 -34.73
C VAL A 63 -22.05 4.64 -33.42
N GLU A 64 -22.36 3.76 -32.48
CA GLU A 64 -21.76 3.85 -31.14
C GLU A 64 -20.40 3.15 -31.09
N THR A 65 -20.31 1.98 -31.75
CA THR A 65 -19.16 1.08 -31.64
C THR A 65 -18.28 1.05 -32.88
N LEU A 66 -17.02 0.66 -32.69
CA LEU A 66 -16.05 0.48 -33.79
C LEU A 66 -16.46 -0.69 -34.72
N ALA A 67 -17.03 -1.75 -34.14
CA ALA A 67 -17.47 -2.92 -34.90
C ALA A 67 -18.60 -2.55 -35.87
N GLU A 68 -19.61 -1.83 -35.39
CA GLU A 68 -20.66 -1.27 -36.24
C GLU A 68 -20.08 -0.35 -37.30
N ALA A 69 -19.16 0.55 -36.94
CA ALA A 69 -18.57 1.47 -37.90
C ALA A 69 -17.84 0.75 -39.05
N ALA A 70 -17.11 -0.33 -38.73
CA ALA A 70 -16.44 -1.15 -39.71
C ALA A 70 -17.42 -1.89 -40.65
N GLU A 71 -18.51 -2.44 -40.11
CA GLU A 71 -19.54 -3.11 -40.92
C GLU A 71 -20.31 -2.13 -41.80
N ARG A 72 -20.61 -0.93 -41.28
CA ARG A 72 -21.30 0.12 -42.02
C ARG A 72 -20.42 0.71 -43.12
N GLU A 73 -19.13 0.88 -42.87
CA GLU A 73 -18.16 1.25 -43.92
C GLU A 73 -18.18 0.24 -45.08
N LYS A 74 -18.09 -1.06 -44.79
CA LYS A 74 -18.20 -2.11 -45.83
C LYS A 74 -19.51 -2.01 -46.60
N HIS A 75 -20.62 -1.88 -45.87
CA HIS A 75 -21.95 -1.76 -46.46
C HIS A 75 -22.04 -0.59 -47.44
N PHE A 76 -21.57 0.60 -47.06
CA PHE A 76 -21.64 1.79 -47.90
C PHE A 76 -20.61 1.78 -49.05
N ILE A 77 -19.42 1.21 -48.87
CA ILE A 77 -18.46 1.00 -49.96
C ILE A 77 -19.08 0.14 -51.06
N GLY A 78 -19.75 -0.96 -50.68
CA GLY A 78 -20.48 -1.83 -51.60
C GLY A 78 -21.67 -1.13 -52.25
N LYS A 79 -22.53 -0.51 -51.44
CA LYS A 79 -23.75 0.19 -51.90
C LYS A 79 -23.44 1.32 -52.88
N MET A 80 -22.37 2.08 -52.64
CA MET A 80 -21.96 3.22 -53.47
C MET A 80 -20.89 2.88 -54.51
N LYS A 81 -20.45 1.61 -54.60
CA LYS A 81 -19.41 1.12 -55.53
C LYS A 81 -18.13 1.96 -55.50
N THR A 82 -17.62 2.29 -54.31
CA THR A 82 -16.48 3.22 -54.16
C THR A 82 -15.11 2.55 -54.18
N PHE A 83 -15.06 1.22 -54.27
CA PHE A 83 -13.81 0.45 -54.29
C PHE A 83 -13.08 0.57 -55.63
N ALA A 84 -11.93 1.24 -55.63
CA ALA A 84 -11.25 1.72 -56.84
C ALA A 84 -10.73 0.62 -57.78
N HIS A 85 -10.62 -0.63 -57.32
CA HIS A 85 -10.08 -1.74 -58.12
C HIS A 85 -11.14 -2.50 -58.92
N ASN A 86 -12.44 -2.21 -58.73
CA ASN A 86 -13.50 -2.81 -59.54
C ASN A 86 -13.60 -2.11 -60.90
N LYS A 87 -13.80 -2.90 -61.97
CA LYS A 87 -13.87 -2.42 -63.36
C LYS A 87 -14.99 -1.37 -63.58
N ASP A 88 -16.09 -1.50 -62.83
CA ASP A 88 -17.26 -0.61 -62.90
C ASP A 88 -17.37 0.35 -61.69
N ALA A 89 -16.28 0.58 -60.96
CA ALA A 89 -16.32 1.41 -59.76
C ALA A 89 -16.00 2.89 -60.00
N HIS A 90 -16.71 3.72 -59.23
CA HIS A 90 -16.62 5.17 -59.26
C HIS A 90 -16.23 5.72 -57.87
N GLY A 91 -15.07 5.27 -57.34
CA GLY A 91 -14.59 5.80 -56.06
C GLY A 91 -13.10 5.71 -55.79
N TYR A 92 -12.74 6.03 -54.54
CA TYR A 92 -11.37 6.20 -54.06
C TYR A 92 -11.00 5.25 -52.91
N ASN A 93 -11.89 4.34 -52.49
CA ASN A 93 -11.58 3.35 -51.46
C ASN A 93 -10.59 2.33 -52.03
N ALA A 94 -9.46 2.13 -51.34
CA ALA A 94 -8.42 1.19 -51.76
C ALA A 94 -8.66 -0.24 -51.23
N THR A 95 -9.57 -0.41 -50.29
CA THR A 95 -9.95 -1.70 -49.67
C THR A 95 -11.47 -1.80 -49.65
N LEU A 96 -12.01 -3.01 -49.45
CA LEU A 96 -13.46 -3.25 -49.34
C LEU A 96 -14.06 -2.77 -48.00
N GLY A 97 -13.24 -2.15 -47.13
CA GLY A 97 -13.64 -1.72 -45.78
C GLY A 97 -13.41 -2.79 -44.71
N GLY A 98 -13.46 -2.39 -43.44
CA GLY A 98 -13.32 -3.31 -42.30
C GLY A 98 -11.91 -3.63 -41.84
N GLU A 99 -10.90 -3.24 -42.60
CA GLU A 99 -9.48 -3.37 -42.24
C GLU A 99 -9.02 -2.18 -41.39
N GLY A 100 -9.82 -1.81 -40.38
CA GLY A 100 -9.46 -0.76 -39.44
C GLY A 100 -8.19 -1.14 -38.69
N MET A 101 -7.02 -0.64 -39.11
CA MET A 101 -5.76 -0.80 -38.36
C MET A 101 -5.70 0.10 -37.10
N ASN A 102 -6.82 0.69 -36.70
CA ASN A 102 -6.97 1.36 -35.40
C ASN A 102 -7.46 0.32 -34.39
N GLY A 103 -6.54 -0.23 -33.59
CA GLY A 103 -6.85 -1.22 -32.55
C GLY A 103 -6.41 -2.65 -32.85
N ALA A 104 -5.63 -2.88 -33.93
CA ALA A 104 -5.09 -4.20 -34.24
C ALA A 104 -4.32 -4.79 -33.04
N VAL A 105 -4.88 -5.82 -32.42
CA VAL A 105 -4.23 -6.60 -31.37
C VAL A 105 -3.23 -7.51 -32.06
N PHE A 106 -1.99 -7.05 -32.21
CA PHE A 106 -0.92 -7.89 -32.77
C PHE A 106 -0.78 -9.19 -31.97
N SER A 107 -0.56 -10.32 -32.65
CA SER A 107 -0.25 -11.59 -31.98
C SER A 107 1.02 -11.45 -31.11
N LYS A 108 1.19 -12.33 -30.11
CA LYS A 108 2.41 -12.35 -29.28
C LYS A 108 3.67 -12.47 -30.14
N GLU A 109 3.62 -13.26 -31.22
CA GLU A 109 4.72 -13.44 -32.16
C GLU A 109 5.01 -12.17 -32.96
N THR A 110 3.98 -11.50 -33.48
CA THR A 110 4.16 -10.24 -34.22
C THR A 110 4.71 -9.14 -33.31
N ARG A 111 4.22 -9.03 -32.06
CA ARG A 111 4.83 -8.12 -31.05
C ARG A 111 6.29 -8.45 -30.78
N LYS A 112 6.64 -9.74 -30.69
CA LYS A 112 8.03 -10.19 -30.48
C LYS A 112 8.91 -9.82 -31.67
N LYS A 113 8.47 -10.05 -32.91
CA LYS A 113 9.19 -9.65 -34.13
C LYS A 113 9.40 -8.13 -34.19
N ILE A 114 8.36 -7.34 -33.94
CA ILE A 114 8.45 -5.87 -33.86
C ILE A 114 9.45 -5.45 -32.78
N SER A 115 9.37 -6.03 -31.58
CA SER A 115 10.31 -5.76 -30.48
C SER A 115 11.77 -6.06 -30.85
N VAL A 116 12.03 -7.20 -31.48
CA VAL A 116 13.37 -7.60 -31.93
C VAL A 116 13.91 -6.64 -33.00
N THR A 117 13.08 -6.25 -33.97
CA THR A 117 13.48 -5.29 -35.02
C THR A 117 13.78 -3.91 -34.45
N HIS A 118 12.98 -3.42 -33.48
CA HIS A 118 13.26 -2.15 -32.81
C HIS A 118 14.52 -2.20 -31.94
N LYS A 119 14.82 -3.34 -31.29
CA LYS A 119 16.09 -3.53 -30.57
C LYS A 119 17.30 -3.52 -31.50
N LYS A 120 17.17 -4.11 -32.70
CA LYS A 120 18.24 -4.14 -33.72
C LYS A 120 18.54 -2.78 -34.35
N ARG A 121 17.56 -1.86 -34.40
CA ARG A 121 17.71 -0.53 -35.01
C ARG A 121 18.46 0.50 -34.15
N GLY A 122 19.10 0.06 -33.05
CA GLY A 122 19.66 0.96 -32.06
C GLY A 122 18.54 1.52 -31.20
N SER A 123 18.33 0.90 -30.04
CA SER A 123 17.45 1.44 -29.01
C SER A 123 17.96 2.85 -28.65
N TRP A 124 17.07 3.85 -28.58
CA TRP A 124 17.36 5.17 -27.99
C TRP A 124 17.55 5.03 -26.47
N SER A 125 18.58 4.29 -26.09
CA SER A 125 18.96 3.97 -24.73
C SER A 125 20.48 3.91 -24.65
N GLY A 126 21.05 4.17 -23.47
CA GLY A 126 22.50 4.26 -23.40
C GLY A 126 23.01 5.40 -24.27
N GLU A 127 24.25 5.29 -24.73
CA GLU A 127 24.96 6.31 -25.51
C GLU A 127 24.26 6.72 -26.81
N SER A 128 23.42 5.84 -27.38
CA SER A 128 22.64 6.15 -28.59
C SER A 128 21.47 7.12 -28.34
N ASN A 129 21.13 7.40 -27.08
CA ASN A 129 20.15 8.44 -26.74
C ASN A 129 20.87 9.80 -26.65
N PRO A 130 20.47 10.83 -27.42
CA PRO A 130 21.06 12.18 -27.38
C PRO A 130 21.04 12.87 -26.02
N LYS A 131 20.19 12.39 -25.09
CA LYS A 131 20.05 12.84 -23.70
C LYS A 131 20.75 11.94 -22.68
N TYR A 132 21.38 10.85 -23.10
CA TYR A 132 22.20 10.01 -22.22
C TYR A 132 23.39 10.80 -21.68
N GLY A 133 23.70 10.62 -20.40
CA GLY A 133 24.72 11.41 -19.68
C GLY A 133 24.33 12.88 -19.42
N LYS A 134 23.24 13.39 -20.02
CA LYS A 134 22.80 14.80 -19.89
C LYS A 134 21.70 15.00 -18.83
N GLY A 135 21.60 14.08 -17.87
CA GLY A 135 20.61 14.16 -16.78
C GLY A 135 20.76 15.43 -15.93
N HIS A 136 21.98 15.97 -15.82
CA HIS A 136 22.26 17.20 -15.08
C HIS A 136 21.47 18.42 -15.60
N LEU A 137 21.09 18.43 -16.89
CA LEU A 137 20.30 19.49 -17.52
C LEU A 137 18.86 19.58 -16.99
N VAL A 138 18.36 18.52 -16.35
CA VAL A 138 16.99 18.44 -15.82
C VAL A 138 16.99 17.94 -14.38
N SER A 139 18.09 18.14 -13.64
CA SER A 139 18.23 17.72 -12.25
C SER A 139 18.43 18.90 -11.31
N GLY A 140 18.14 18.72 -10.02
CA GLY A 140 18.28 19.77 -9.02
C GLY A 140 17.49 21.02 -9.41
N ILE A 141 18.14 22.18 -9.36
CA ILE A 141 17.52 23.49 -9.67
C ILE A 141 17.05 23.62 -11.12
N ASN A 142 17.65 22.87 -12.05
CA ASN A 142 17.28 22.89 -13.46
C ASN A 142 16.02 22.04 -13.75
N HIS A 143 15.54 21.26 -12.79
CA HIS A 143 14.34 20.46 -12.98
C HIS A 143 13.12 21.40 -13.07
N PRO A 144 12.23 21.29 -14.08
CA PRO A 144 11.10 22.20 -14.24
C PRO A 144 10.12 22.26 -13.04
N LEU A 145 10.08 21.20 -12.26
CA LEU A 145 9.28 21.11 -11.02
C LEU A 145 10.06 21.44 -9.75
N PHE A 146 11.34 21.85 -9.85
CA PHE A 146 12.13 22.23 -8.68
C PHE A 146 11.48 23.41 -7.95
N GLY A 147 11.37 23.32 -6.62
CA GLY A 147 10.73 24.34 -5.78
C GLY A 147 9.19 24.38 -5.86
N THR A 148 8.56 23.67 -6.78
CA THR A 148 7.09 23.62 -6.87
C THR A 148 6.49 22.75 -5.77
N LYS A 149 5.32 23.15 -5.24
CA LYS A 149 4.54 22.35 -4.27
C LYS A 149 3.39 21.66 -4.98
N MET A 150 3.29 20.35 -4.79
CA MET A 150 2.18 19.55 -5.31
C MET A 150 0.86 19.90 -4.60
N SER A 151 -0.22 20.04 -5.39
CA SER A 151 -1.57 20.29 -4.86
C SER A 151 -2.07 19.12 -4.00
N ILE A 152 -3.03 19.41 -3.12
CA ILE A 152 -3.63 18.41 -2.23
C ILE A 152 -4.32 17.32 -3.07
N ASP A 153 -5.12 17.70 -4.06
CA ASP A 153 -5.82 16.77 -4.95
C ASP A 153 -4.87 15.80 -5.67
N THR A 154 -3.72 16.30 -6.16
CA THR A 154 -2.74 15.45 -6.83
C THR A 154 -2.06 14.50 -5.84
N LYS A 155 -1.75 14.96 -4.62
CA LYS A 155 -1.23 14.09 -3.55
C LYS A 155 -2.24 13.00 -3.20
N GLU A 156 -3.52 13.32 -3.15
CA GLU A 156 -4.58 12.36 -2.85
C GLU A 156 -4.73 11.31 -3.96
N LYS A 157 -4.74 11.73 -5.23
CA LYS A 157 -4.75 10.82 -6.39
C LYS A 157 -3.56 9.84 -6.36
N ILE A 158 -2.36 10.35 -6.08
CA ILE A 158 -1.15 9.52 -5.95
C ILE A 158 -1.27 8.58 -4.74
N GLY A 159 -1.79 9.07 -3.62
CA GLY A 159 -2.01 8.28 -2.40
C GLY A 159 -2.97 7.11 -2.64
N ASN A 160 -4.11 7.38 -3.27
CA ASN A 160 -5.11 6.38 -3.61
C ASN A 160 -4.58 5.34 -4.59
N SER A 161 -3.79 5.75 -5.59
CA SER A 161 -3.14 4.81 -6.52
C SER A 161 -2.06 3.93 -5.87
N ASN A 162 -1.31 4.47 -4.91
CA ASN A 162 -0.24 3.72 -4.23
C ASN A 162 -0.72 2.86 -3.07
N ARG A 163 -1.93 3.09 -2.55
CA ARG A 163 -2.47 2.37 -1.39
C ARG A 163 -2.53 0.86 -1.69
N GLY A 164 -1.85 0.07 -0.85
CA GLY A 164 -1.79 -1.38 -1.01
C GLY A 164 -0.79 -1.91 -2.05
N ARG A 165 -0.25 -1.05 -2.94
CA ARG A 165 0.62 -1.46 -4.05
C ARG A 165 1.88 -2.21 -3.61
N LEU A 166 2.45 -1.83 -2.47
CA LEU A 166 3.67 -2.42 -1.89
C LEU A 166 3.42 -3.08 -0.53
N LYS A 167 2.24 -3.68 -0.33
CA LYS A 167 1.90 -4.37 0.92
C LYS A 167 2.35 -5.84 0.86
N GLY A 168 3.07 -6.28 1.88
CA GLY A 168 3.49 -7.68 2.03
C GLY A 168 4.31 -8.17 0.85
N ASN A 169 3.94 -9.35 0.31
CA ASN A 169 4.67 -10.01 -0.79
C ASN A 169 4.59 -9.26 -2.13
N ALA A 170 3.72 -8.25 -2.27
CA ALA A 170 3.70 -7.37 -3.45
C ALA A 170 4.88 -6.38 -3.49
N ASN A 171 5.61 -6.21 -2.37
CA ASN A 171 6.79 -5.38 -2.34
C ASN A 171 8.03 -6.14 -2.85
N PRO A 172 8.62 -5.77 -4.00
CA PRO A 172 9.79 -6.47 -4.55
C PRO A 172 11.05 -6.30 -3.69
N SER A 173 11.10 -5.32 -2.79
CA SER A 173 12.22 -5.15 -1.86
C SER A 173 12.12 -6.04 -0.60
N ILE A 174 11.04 -6.80 -0.44
CA ILE A 174 10.86 -7.66 0.72
C ILE A 174 11.77 -8.88 0.58
N LYS A 175 12.64 -9.10 1.57
CA LYS A 175 13.36 -10.37 1.69
C LYS A 175 12.45 -11.34 2.43
N ALA A 176 12.04 -12.42 1.77
CA ALA A 176 11.35 -13.53 2.42
C ALA A 176 12.36 -14.24 3.31
N VAL A 177 12.31 -13.94 4.61
CA VAL A 177 13.18 -14.53 5.62
C VAL A 177 12.33 -15.32 6.58
N ILE A 178 12.72 -16.57 6.80
CA ILE A 178 12.00 -17.49 7.68
C ILE A 178 11.96 -16.91 9.09
N CYS A 179 10.77 -16.95 9.68
CA CYS A 179 10.51 -16.54 11.05
C CYS A 179 9.90 -17.71 11.81
N TYR A 180 10.15 -17.76 13.12
CA TYR A 180 9.49 -18.68 14.04
C TYR A 180 8.82 -17.90 15.16
N SER A 181 7.69 -18.39 15.65
CA SER A 181 7.14 -17.98 16.94
C SER A 181 7.10 -19.17 17.89
N LEU A 182 7.46 -18.94 19.15
CA LEU A 182 7.29 -19.89 20.23
C LEU A 182 6.30 -19.32 21.22
N GLU A 183 5.18 -19.99 21.45
CA GLU A 183 4.23 -19.66 22.50
C GLU A 183 4.77 -20.18 23.83
N CYS A 184 5.00 -19.30 24.80
CA CYS A 184 5.72 -19.69 26.01
C CYS A 184 4.89 -20.55 26.98
N SER A 185 3.56 -20.41 26.99
CA SER A 185 2.67 -21.19 27.86
C SER A 185 2.58 -22.66 27.44
N THR A 186 2.49 -22.91 26.14
CA THR A 186 2.31 -24.24 25.58
C THR A 186 3.64 -24.86 25.16
N GLY A 187 4.63 -24.05 24.77
CA GLY A 187 5.84 -24.50 24.10
C GLY A 187 5.67 -24.70 22.60
N LEU A 188 4.50 -24.37 22.04
CA LEU A 188 4.21 -24.55 20.61
C LEU A 188 5.10 -23.66 19.74
N ILE A 189 5.74 -24.25 18.73
CA ILE A 189 6.57 -23.53 17.76
C ILE A 189 5.88 -23.53 16.39
N GLU A 190 5.72 -22.34 15.81
CA GLU A 190 5.19 -22.16 14.47
C GLU A 190 6.24 -21.55 13.54
N LYS A 191 6.24 -21.99 12.28
CA LYS A 191 7.15 -21.50 11.23
C LYS A 191 6.40 -20.64 10.21
N PHE A 192 7.01 -19.55 9.80
CA PHE A 192 6.51 -18.62 8.80
C PHE A 192 7.56 -18.35 7.72
N ASN A 193 7.11 -18.20 6.48
CA ASN A 193 8.01 -17.94 5.35
C ASN A 193 8.50 -16.48 5.31
N SER A 194 7.79 -15.58 5.99
CA SER A 194 8.17 -14.17 6.09
C SER A 194 7.67 -13.54 7.39
N PHE A 195 8.26 -12.39 7.74
CA PHE A 195 7.77 -11.56 8.84
C PHE A 195 6.33 -11.05 8.60
N PHE A 196 5.94 -10.90 7.34
CA PHE A 196 4.59 -10.47 7.00
C PHE A 196 3.56 -11.56 7.30
N ASP A 197 3.85 -12.81 6.92
CA ASP A 197 2.97 -13.95 7.18
C ASP A 197 2.80 -14.17 8.69
N LEU A 198 3.89 -14.03 9.46
CA LEU A 198 3.85 -14.06 10.92
C LEU A 198 2.89 -13.00 11.46
N ARG A 199 3.01 -11.74 11.02
CA ARG A 199 2.15 -10.66 11.51
C ARG A 199 0.69 -10.86 11.11
N ASP A 200 0.44 -11.25 9.87
CA ASP A 200 -0.91 -11.50 9.35
C ASP A 200 -1.61 -12.64 10.10
N SER A 201 -0.89 -13.72 10.40
CA SER A 201 -1.39 -14.83 11.22
C SER A 201 -1.82 -14.37 12.61
N PHE A 202 -1.00 -13.56 13.29
CA PHE A 202 -1.35 -13.05 14.62
C PHE A 202 -2.48 -12.03 14.59
N GLU A 203 -2.55 -11.18 13.56
CA GLU A 203 -3.63 -10.20 13.38
C GLU A 203 -4.98 -10.91 13.17
N LYS A 204 -5.01 -12.01 12.40
CA LYS A 204 -6.18 -12.89 12.26
C LYS A 204 -6.64 -13.53 13.57
N ARG A 205 -5.73 -13.73 14.52
CA ARG A 205 -6.03 -14.22 15.89
C ARG A 205 -6.40 -13.07 16.85
N GLY A 206 -6.54 -11.85 16.37
CA GLY A 206 -6.83 -10.66 17.20
C GLY A 206 -5.62 -10.13 17.97
N ILE A 207 -4.41 -10.65 17.72
CA ILE A 207 -3.18 -10.22 18.39
C ILE A 207 -2.42 -9.25 17.49
N LYS A 208 -2.54 -7.95 17.79
CA LYS A 208 -1.82 -6.93 17.05
C LYS A 208 -0.33 -6.90 17.40
N LEU A 209 0.52 -7.29 16.45
CA LEU A 209 1.97 -7.26 16.61
C LEU A 209 2.60 -5.95 16.10
N ASN A 210 3.31 -5.24 16.98
CA ASN A 210 4.12 -4.09 16.59
C ASN A 210 5.52 -4.56 16.12
N ARG A 211 5.93 -4.16 14.92
CA ARG A 211 7.23 -4.49 14.33
C ARG A 211 8.40 -4.20 15.27
N SER A 212 8.44 -3.03 15.91
CA SER A 212 9.57 -2.65 16.79
C SER A 212 9.66 -3.55 18.01
N SER A 213 8.51 -3.93 18.59
CA SER A 213 8.46 -4.85 19.73
C SER A 213 8.91 -6.26 19.35
N VAL A 214 8.46 -6.77 18.21
CA VAL A 214 8.83 -8.12 17.75
C VAL A 214 10.32 -8.17 17.41
N LEU A 215 10.87 -7.15 16.73
CA LEU A 215 12.31 -7.09 16.44
C LEU A 215 13.16 -6.96 17.71
N ALA A 216 12.68 -6.26 18.73
CA ALA A 216 13.37 -6.19 20.02
C ALA A 216 13.48 -7.57 20.68
N VAL A 217 12.43 -8.39 20.58
CA VAL A 217 12.43 -9.79 21.03
C VAL A 217 13.41 -10.63 20.21
N MET A 218 13.33 -10.55 18.87
CA MET A 218 14.19 -11.34 17.97
C MET A 218 15.69 -11.09 18.16
N ARG A 219 16.07 -9.85 18.53
CA ARG A 219 17.46 -9.44 18.76
C ARG A 219 18.00 -9.83 20.13
N GLY A 220 17.16 -10.32 21.05
CA GLY A 220 17.60 -10.75 22.38
C GLY A 220 18.24 -9.68 23.26
N GLY A 221 18.08 -8.39 22.95
CA GLY A 221 18.67 -7.29 23.73
C GLY A 221 18.10 -7.20 25.15
N LYS A 222 18.82 -6.49 26.05
CA LYS A 222 18.60 -6.37 27.53
C LYS A 222 17.19 -6.00 28.05
N GLY A 223 16.16 -5.91 27.22
CA GLY A 223 14.82 -5.45 27.61
C GLY A 223 13.71 -6.49 27.54
N ARG A 224 13.36 -6.99 26.36
CA ARG A 224 12.12 -7.77 26.13
C ARG A 224 12.44 -9.16 25.60
N LYS A 225 12.31 -10.17 26.48
CA LYS A 225 12.47 -11.58 26.10
C LYS A 225 11.25 -12.14 25.38
N THR A 226 10.07 -11.58 25.62
CA THR A 226 8.81 -12.00 24.99
C THR A 226 7.94 -10.80 24.66
N PHE A 227 6.97 -11.01 23.76
CA PHE A 227 5.93 -10.03 23.45
C PHE A 227 4.61 -10.77 23.25
N LYS A 228 3.58 -10.37 24.01
CA LYS A 228 2.25 -11.01 24.00
C LYS A 228 2.31 -12.53 24.23
N GLY A 229 3.16 -12.99 25.17
CA GLY A 229 3.29 -14.41 25.51
C GLY A 229 4.15 -15.22 24.55
N HIS A 230 4.73 -14.60 23.52
CA HIS A 230 5.50 -15.28 22.48
C HIS A 230 6.95 -14.81 22.44
N MET A 231 7.85 -15.75 22.18
CA MET A 231 9.19 -15.49 21.66
C MET A 231 9.15 -15.51 20.14
N PHE A 232 10.03 -14.76 19.51
CA PHE A 232 10.10 -14.64 18.06
C PHE A 232 11.53 -14.79 17.60
N PHE A 233 11.72 -15.53 16.52
CA PHE A 233 13.03 -15.81 15.95
C PHE A 233 13.02 -15.53 14.46
N ARG A 234 14.14 -15.09 13.92
CA ARG A 234 14.29 -14.79 12.50
C ARG A 234 15.70 -15.11 12.03
N GLN A 235 15.77 -15.80 10.90
CA GLN A 235 17.00 -16.41 10.41
C GLN A 235 18.19 -15.43 10.24
N ASP A 236 17.93 -14.16 9.94
CA ASP A 236 18.95 -13.13 9.68
C ASP A 236 19.33 -12.30 10.92
N VAL A 237 18.64 -12.46 12.05
CA VAL A 237 18.80 -11.59 13.24
C VAL A 237 19.03 -12.38 14.52
N THR A 238 18.44 -13.57 14.63
CA THR A 238 18.59 -14.43 15.79
C THR A 238 19.99 -15.06 15.79
N GLU A 239 20.61 -15.13 16.97
CA GLU A 239 21.90 -15.81 17.15
C GLU A 239 21.82 -17.25 16.64
N HIS A 240 22.84 -17.68 15.89
CA HIS A 240 22.83 -18.96 15.18
C HIS A 240 22.52 -20.16 16.09
N ARG A 241 23.14 -20.22 17.28
CA ARG A 241 22.92 -21.31 18.25
C ARG A 241 21.46 -21.43 18.68
N VAL A 242 20.84 -20.30 19.00
CA VAL A 242 19.43 -20.23 19.42
C VAL A 242 18.51 -20.64 18.27
N LEU A 243 18.82 -20.18 17.06
CA LEU A 243 18.04 -20.53 15.88
C LEU A 243 18.07 -22.04 15.60
N THR A 244 19.25 -22.67 15.66
CA THR A 244 19.41 -24.12 15.45
C THR A 244 18.62 -24.93 16.47
N GLU A 245 18.60 -24.51 17.75
CA GLU A 245 17.79 -25.17 18.78
C GLU A 245 16.29 -25.10 18.44
N ILE A 246 15.79 -23.93 18.07
CA ILE A 246 14.39 -23.73 17.70
C ILE A 246 14.01 -24.53 16.45
N GLU A 247 14.89 -24.57 15.44
CA GLU A 247 14.68 -25.39 14.25
C GLU A 247 14.63 -26.88 14.56
N HIS A 248 15.50 -27.36 15.44
CA HIS A 248 15.48 -28.74 15.91
C HIS A 248 14.18 -29.06 16.65
N LYS A 249 13.78 -28.23 17.62
CA LYS A 249 12.52 -28.42 18.36
C LYS A 249 11.31 -28.44 17.44
N PHE A 250 11.25 -27.52 16.47
CA PHE A 250 10.20 -27.49 15.45
C PHE A 250 10.19 -28.77 14.60
N LYS A 251 11.35 -29.21 14.09
CA LYS A 251 11.47 -30.39 13.22
C LYS A 251 11.03 -31.69 13.92
N HIS A 252 11.32 -31.80 15.22
CA HIS A 252 11.00 -32.98 16.01
C HIS A 252 9.67 -32.87 16.78
N GLY A 253 8.92 -31.78 16.61
CA GLY A 253 7.64 -31.57 17.31
C GLY A 253 7.79 -31.50 18.83
N ILE A 254 8.92 -31.01 19.32
CA ILE A 254 9.20 -30.89 20.75
C ILE A 254 8.42 -29.69 21.29
N ILE A 255 7.50 -29.96 22.23
CA ILE A 255 6.65 -28.97 22.87
C ILE A 255 7.09 -28.84 24.33
N GLU A 256 7.91 -27.84 24.61
CA GLU A 256 8.46 -27.56 25.94
C GLU A 256 8.03 -26.17 26.41
N PRO A 257 7.11 -26.07 27.38
CA PRO A 257 6.71 -24.80 27.96
C PRO A 257 7.91 -24.04 28.53
N VAL A 258 7.96 -22.73 28.28
CA VAL A 258 9.01 -21.87 28.83
C VAL A 258 8.51 -21.27 30.13
N VAL A 259 9.15 -21.62 31.24
CA VAL A 259 8.85 -21.02 32.54
C VAL A 259 9.23 -19.54 32.51
N MET A 260 8.21 -18.70 32.28
CA MET A 260 8.37 -17.26 32.32
C MET A 260 8.38 -16.77 33.77
N LYS A 261 9.57 -16.63 34.36
CA LYS A 261 9.72 -15.85 35.60
C LYS A 261 9.60 -14.37 35.23
N ASP A 262 8.48 -13.72 35.54
CA ASP A 262 8.41 -12.26 35.51
C ASP A 262 9.30 -11.75 36.63
N HIS A 263 10.54 -11.37 36.29
CA HIS A 263 11.49 -10.75 37.21
C HIS A 263 10.93 -9.48 37.87
N ARG A 264 9.80 -8.94 37.38
CA ARG A 264 9.06 -7.82 37.97
C ARG A 264 7.98 -8.21 38.97
N GLN A 265 7.82 -9.49 39.28
CA GLN A 265 6.80 -10.00 40.18
C GLN A 265 7.42 -10.82 41.32
N GLY A 266 6.69 -10.95 42.43
CA GLY A 266 7.12 -11.63 43.64
C GLY A 266 7.99 -10.77 44.56
N SER A 267 8.30 -11.32 45.74
CA SER A 267 9.06 -10.68 46.83
C SER A 267 10.52 -10.34 46.50
N ILE A 268 11.03 -10.82 45.36
CA ILE A 268 12.44 -10.67 44.95
C ILE A 268 12.66 -9.41 44.08
N HIS A 269 11.60 -8.80 43.53
CA HIS A 269 11.76 -7.65 42.63
C HIS A 269 12.21 -6.38 43.40
N PRO A 270 13.13 -5.54 42.87
CA PRO A 270 13.64 -4.36 43.57
C PRO A 270 12.57 -3.33 44.00
N ASN A 271 11.43 -3.28 43.31
CA ASN A 271 10.29 -2.45 43.71
C ASN A 271 9.29 -3.19 44.62
N ALA A 272 9.44 -4.50 44.82
CA ALA A 272 8.64 -5.32 45.72
C ALA A 272 9.29 -5.52 47.10
N LYS A 273 10.30 -4.70 47.44
CA LYS A 273 10.84 -4.61 48.80
C LYS A 273 9.70 -4.54 49.82
N SER A 274 9.90 -5.20 50.96
CA SER A 274 9.01 -5.16 52.14
C SER A 274 9.00 -3.75 52.75
N VAL A 275 8.37 -2.82 52.04
CA VAL A 275 8.15 -1.44 52.45
C VAL A 275 6.65 -1.30 52.67
N SER A 276 6.27 -0.81 53.84
CA SER A 276 4.86 -0.66 54.16
C SER A 276 4.22 0.34 53.20
N SER A 277 3.05 -0.05 52.74
CA SER A 277 2.31 0.63 51.69
C SER A 277 0.87 0.82 52.13
N TYR A 278 0.24 1.90 51.70
CA TYR A 278 -1.09 2.27 52.16
C TYR A 278 -1.99 2.62 50.96
N ALA A 279 -3.26 2.27 51.06
CA ALA A 279 -4.29 2.70 50.13
C ALA A 279 -5.41 3.38 50.91
N VAL A 280 -5.69 4.63 50.56
CA VAL A 280 -6.79 5.42 51.11
C VAL A 280 -7.93 5.44 50.11
N ASP A 281 -9.11 4.99 50.52
CA ASP A 281 -10.31 5.12 49.70
C ASP A 281 -10.74 6.58 49.63
N VAL A 282 -10.94 7.09 48.41
CA VAL A 282 -11.28 8.50 48.18
C VAL A 282 -12.72 8.81 48.60
N SER A 283 -13.59 7.80 48.66
CA SER A 283 -15.02 8.00 48.95
C SER A 283 -15.32 8.14 50.43
N ASN A 284 -14.67 7.34 51.28
CA ASN A 284 -14.93 7.29 52.72
C ASN A 284 -13.68 7.60 53.57
N GLY A 285 -12.51 7.79 52.96
CA GLY A 285 -11.25 8.07 53.66
C GLY A 285 -10.65 6.87 54.39
N GLU A 286 -11.17 5.66 54.20
CA GLU A 286 -10.69 4.45 54.88
C GLU A 286 -9.25 4.13 54.48
N ILE A 287 -8.39 3.86 55.48
CA ILE A 287 -6.96 3.62 55.30
C ILE A 287 -6.68 2.12 55.40
N HIS A 288 -6.18 1.53 54.31
CA HIS A 288 -5.74 0.14 54.27
C HIS A 288 -4.20 0.06 54.28
N LYS A 289 -3.63 -0.69 55.23
CA LYS A 289 -2.19 -0.94 55.33
C LYS A 289 -1.82 -2.28 54.72
N PHE A 290 -0.65 -2.33 54.09
CA PHE A 290 -0.05 -3.52 53.50
C PHE A 290 1.43 -3.60 53.88
N ASP A 291 1.89 -4.81 54.24
CA ASP A 291 3.27 -5.04 54.66
C ASP A 291 4.25 -5.08 53.48
N SER A 292 3.74 -5.24 52.27
CA SER A 292 4.55 -5.18 51.06
C SER A 292 3.82 -4.54 49.89
N TRP A 293 4.62 -4.04 48.94
CA TRP A 293 4.11 -3.55 47.65
C TRP A 293 3.43 -4.65 46.83
N PHE A 294 3.80 -5.92 47.05
CA PHE A 294 3.17 -7.07 46.43
C PHE A 294 1.75 -7.29 46.96
N ASP A 295 1.56 -7.18 48.27
CA ASP A 295 0.25 -7.35 48.92
C ASP A 295 -0.71 -6.24 48.50
N LEU A 296 -0.24 -4.99 48.48
CA LEU A 296 -1.01 -3.86 47.95
C LEU A 296 -1.47 -4.13 46.51
N LYS A 297 -0.56 -4.54 45.62
CA LYS A 297 -0.92 -4.80 44.23
C LYS A 297 -1.92 -5.94 44.11
N SER A 298 -1.73 -7.03 44.84
CA SER A 298 -2.62 -8.20 44.79
C SER A 298 -4.02 -7.83 45.26
N TRP A 299 -4.12 -7.07 46.37
CA TRP A 299 -5.38 -6.53 46.88
C TRP A 299 -6.04 -5.59 45.88
N PHE A 300 -5.27 -4.67 45.29
CA PHE A 300 -5.76 -3.69 44.32
C PHE A 300 -6.29 -4.36 43.05
N ASP A 301 -5.57 -5.35 42.50
CA ASP A 301 -5.99 -6.08 41.29
C ASP A 301 -7.33 -6.82 41.48
N VAL A 302 -7.56 -7.38 42.68
CA VAL A 302 -8.81 -8.06 43.04
C VAL A 302 -9.95 -7.06 43.14
N ARG A 303 -9.77 -6.00 43.93
CA ARG A 303 -10.85 -5.05 44.26
C ARG A 303 -11.25 -4.17 43.07
N VAL A 304 -10.30 -3.86 42.20
CA VAL A 304 -10.50 -2.94 41.08
C VAL A 304 -10.89 -3.68 39.79
N GLY A 305 -10.80 -5.01 39.77
CA GLY A 305 -11.20 -5.85 38.64
C GLY A 305 -10.33 -5.69 37.39
N SER A 306 -9.15 -5.07 37.50
CA SER A 306 -8.21 -4.94 36.38
C SER A 306 -6.77 -5.09 36.84
N LYS A 307 -6.01 -5.95 36.14
CA LYS A 307 -4.59 -6.15 36.38
C LYS A 307 -3.82 -4.86 36.09
N THR A 308 -3.30 -4.22 37.13
CA THR A 308 -2.48 -3.01 37.06
C THR A 308 -1.00 -3.39 37.10
N SER A 309 -0.14 -2.65 36.40
CA SER A 309 1.31 -2.88 36.47
C SER A 309 1.94 -2.15 37.65
N TYR A 310 3.03 -2.69 38.22
CA TYR A 310 3.79 -1.99 39.27
C TYR A 310 4.27 -0.60 38.86
N SER A 311 4.61 -0.41 37.57
CA SER A 311 5.00 0.91 37.04
C SER A 311 3.84 1.90 37.06
N ASN A 312 2.61 1.45 36.80
CA ASN A 312 1.43 2.31 36.85
C ASN A 312 1.09 2.69 38.29
N LEU A 313 1.15 1.74 39.24
CA LEU A 313 0.98 2.03 40.67
C LEU A 313 2.03 3.04 41.17
N TYR A 314 3.29 2.85 40.77
CA TYR A 314 4.38 3.76 41.13
C TYR A 314 4.22 5.17 40.54
N ASN A 315 3.73 5.28 39.31
CA ASN A 315 3.45 6.57 38.71
C ASN A 315 2.24 7.28 39.35
N ALA A 316 1.29 6.54 39.92
CA ALA A 316 0.19 7.10 40.71
C ALA A 316 0.70 7.74 42.00
N LEU A 317 1.66 7.11 42.70
CA LEU A 317 2.33 7.70 43.88
C LEU A 317 2.99 9.04 43.55
N LYS A 318 3.63 9.14 42.38
CA LYS A 318 4.33 10.36 41.93
C LYS A 318 3.41 11.46 41.41
N GLY A 319 2.09 11.31 41.55
CA GLY A 319 1.11 12.29 41.06
C GLY A 319 1.09 12.45 39.54
N LYS A 320 1.77 11.58 38.77
CA LYS A 320 1.83 11.65 37.30
C LYS A 320 0.54 11.15 36.63
N TYR A 321 -0.26 10.35 37.33
CA TYR A 321 -1.59 9.93 36.92
C TYR A 321 -2.61 10.36 37.94
N ARG A 322 -3.77 10.85 37.47
CA ARG A 322 -4.70 11.57 38.34
C ARG A 322 -5.40 10.67 39.36
N HIS A 323 -5.73 9.42 39.06
CA HIS A 323 -6.40 8.55 40.05
C HIS A 323 -6.11 7.07 39.79
N THR A 324 -5.74 6.34 40.83
CA THR A 324 -6.11 4.92 40.96
C THR A 324 -7.61 4.88 41.24
N ARG A 325 -8.36 4.01 40.55
CA ARG A 325 -9.83 3.93 40.52
C ARG A 325 -10.49 3.98 41.93
N GLY A 326 -10.68 5.18 42.47
CA GLY A 326 -11.24 5.41 43.81
C GLY A 326 -10.26 5.32 44.99
N TYR A 327 -8.95 5.16 44.76
CA TYR A 327 -7.96 5.06 45.84
C TYR A 327 -6.82 6.06 45.65
N LYS A 328 -6.28 6.58 46.75
CA LYS A 328 -5.01 7.31 46.81
C LYS A 328 -3.97 6.39 47.45
N LEU A 329 -2.85 6.19 46.78
CA LEU A 329 -1.81 5.27 47.25
C LEU A 329 -0.68 6.05 47.93
N PHE A 330 -0.06 5.40 48.92
CA PHE A 330 1.09 5.92 49.65
C PHE A 330 2.10 4.81 49.88
N ARG A 331 3.38 5.17 49.96
CA ARG A 331 4.47 4.23 50.21
C ARG A 331 5.60 4.94 50.95
N GLU A 332 6.08 4.35 52.04
CA GLU A 332 6.99 5.00 52.99
C GLU A 332 8.28 5.57 52.37
N ASP A 333 8.82 4.94 51.34
CA ASP A 333 10.06 5.36 50.66
C ASP A 333 9.83 6.37 49.50
N VAL A 334 8.58 6.73 49.20
CA VAL A 334 8.23 7.62 48.08
C VAL A 334 7.40 8.83 48.51
N THR A 335 6.46 8.64 49.44
CA THR A 335 5.62 9.73 49.98
C THR A 335 6.50 10.72 50.75
N ASP A 336 6.20 12.02 50.66
CA ASP A 336 6.84 13.03 51.50
C ASP A 336 6.56 12.77 52.99
N LYS A 337 7.52 13.14 53.84
CA LYS A 337 7.51 12.80 55.25
C LYS A 337 6.28 13.35 55.98
N ASP A 338 5.91 14.60 55.71
CA ASP A 338 4.79 15.26 56.40
C ASP A 338 3.46 14.57 56.10
N THR A 339 3.21 14.24 54.83
CA THR A 339 2.00 13.49 54.43
C THR A 339 2.00 12.07 55.00
N MET A 340 3.18 11.44 55.10
CA MET A 340 3.29 10.10 55.67
C MET A 340 3.03 10.09 57.17
N ASP A 341 3.58 11.06 57.91
CA ASP A 341 3.40 11.18 59.35
C ASP A 341 1.92 11.46 59.71
N ASP A 342 1.23 12.32 58.95
CA ASP A 342 -0.21 12.56 59.08
C ASP A 342 -1.04 11.28 58.84
N LEU A 343 -0.72 10.55 57.76
CA LEU A 343 -1.40 9.29 57.45
C LEU A 343 -1.22 8.24 58.54
N LEU A 344 -0.01 8.12 59.09
CA LEU A 344 0.29 7.17 60.17
C LEU A 344 -0.42 7.53 61.46
N LEU A 345 -0.49 8.82 61.81
CA LEU A 345 -1.23 9.30 62.97
C LEU A 345 -2.71 8.91 62.88
N LYS A 346 -3.36 9.24 61.76
CA LYS A 346 -4.78 8.93 61.54
C LYS A 346 -5.06 7.43 61.54
N TYR A 347 -4.18 6.65 60.90
CA TYR A 347 -4.30 5.19 60.90
C TYR A 347 -4.21 4.59 62.32
N ASN A 348 -3.24 5.06 63.13
CA ASN A 348 -3.06 4.57 64.50
C ASN A 348 -4.20 5.00 65.44
N GLU A 349 -4.80 6.17 65.21
CA GLU A 349 -5.95 6.68 65.97
C GLU A 349 -7.30 6.14 65.49
N GLY A 350 -7.32 5.33 64.42
CA GLY A 350 -8.55 4.79 63.83
C GLY A 350 -9.44 5.85 63.15
N ARG A 351 -8.86 6.98 62.73
CA ARG A 351 -9.54 8.06 62.01
C ARG A 351 -9.47 7.86 60.50
N THR A 352 -10.40 8.46 59.75
CA THR A 352 -10.34 8.46 58.29
C THR A 352 -9.32 9.49 57.82
N PHE A 353 -8.79 9.33 56.61
CA PHE A 353 -7.80 10.25 56.05
C PHE A 353 -8.36 11.68 55.86
N ASN A 354 -9.68 11.82 55.76
CA ASN A 354 -10.37 13.09 55.52
C ASN A 354 -10.79 13.81 56.82
N ASP A 355 -10.73 13.13 57.98
CA ASP A 355 -10.89 13.74 59.31
C ASP A 355 -9.67 14.57 59.67
#